data_AF-A0A6L3X148-F1
#
_entry.id   AF-A0A6L3X148-F1
#
_cell.length_a   1.000
_cell.length_b   1.000
_cell.length_c   1.000
_cell.angle_alpha   90.00
_cell.angle_beta   90.00
_cell.angle_gamma   90.00
#
_symmetry.space_group_name_H-M   'P 1'
#
loop_
_entity.id
_entity.type
_entity.pdbx_description
1 polymer ?
#
loop_
_entity_poly.entity_id
_entity_poly.type
_entity_poly.pdbx_seq_one_letter_code
_entity_poly.pdbx_strand_id
1 'polypeptide(L)'
;VVWLGTRQPPRGLLQLANMLRAQAARSGCYQSPQPFHPHITLLRDAGQAVAIPPPGFHWSFQVNEFALYEPAFVQGRPRYT
;
A
#
# COMPACT_ATOMS: atom_id res chain seq x y z
N VAL A 1 1.37 -9.21 8.88
CA VAL A 1 2.14 -8.88 7.66
C VAL A 1 3.46 -8.24 8.03
N VAL A 2 4.51 -8.44 7.24
CA VAL A 2 5.73 -7.61 7.27
C VAL A 2 5.69 -6.66 6.08
N TRP A 3 6.04 -5.39 6.29
CA TRP A 3 5.87 -4.36 5.27
C TRP A 3 7.05 -3.37 5.25
N LEU A 4 7.23 -2.74 4.09
CA LEU A 4 8.16 -1.64 3.86
C LEU A 4 7.36 -0.35 3.69
N GLY A 5 7.81 0.74 4.29
CA GLY A 5 7.15 2.03 4.17
C GLY A 5 8.10 3.19 4.45
N THR A 6 7.55 4.40 4.37
CA THR A 6 8.31 5.64 4.63
C THR A 6 8.05 6.13 6.04
N ARG A 7 9.08 6.55 6.78
CA ARG A 7 8.90 7.20 8.09
C ARG A 7 8.13 8.52 7.96
N GLN A 8 8.41 9.27 6.90
CA GLN A 8 7.73 10.52 6.58
C GLN A 8 7.19 10.43 5.14
N PRO A 9 5.91 10.08 4.97
CA PRO A 9 5.30 10.00 3.65
C PRO A 9 5.29 11.36 2.94
N PRO A 10 5.65 11.41 1.64
CA PRO A 10 5.51 12.63 0.86
C PRO A 10 4.07 13.13 0.86
N ARG A 11 3.87 14.44 1.01
CA ARG A 11 2.53 15.06 1.05
C ARG A 11 1.68 14.70 -0.17
N GLY A 12 2.28 14.67 -1.36
CA GLY A 12 1.60 14.31 -2.61
C GLY A 12 0.99 12.91 -2.57
N LEU A 13 1.67 11.92 -1.95
CA LEU A 13 1.15 10.56 -1.79
C LEU A 13 -0.09 10.54 -0.88
N LEU A 14 -0.05 11.26 0.24
CA LEU A 14 -1.18 11.35 1.17
C LEU A 14 -2.38 12.06 0.51
N GLN A 15 -2.12 13.13 -0.25
CA GLN A 15 -3.17 13.85 -0.98
C GLN A 15 -3.84 12.99 -2.05
N LEU A 16 -3.05 12.27 -2.86
CA LEU A 16 -3.57 11.35 -3.87
C LEU A 16 -4.45 10.27 -3.24
N ALA A 17 -3.95 9.61 -2.18
CA ALA A 17 -4.72 8.57 -1.48
C ALA A 17 -6.04 9.11 -0.91
N ASN A 18 -6.03 10.28 -0.29
CA ASN A 18 -7.24 10.92 0.24
C ASN A 18 -8.23 11.28 -0.86
N MET A 19 -7.75 11.82 -1.99
CA MET A 19 -8.60 12.15 -3.13
C MET A 19 -9.31 10.90 -3.67
N LEU A 20 -8.57 9.82 -3.91
CA LEU A 20 -9.13 8.57 -4.44
C LEU A 20 -10.13 7.94 -3.47
N ARG A 21 -9.82 7.88 -2.16
CA ARG A 21 -10.74 7.38 -1.12
C ARG A 21 -12.01 8.22 -1.05
N ALA A 22 -11.91 9.55 -1.12
CA ALA A 22 -13.06 10.43 -1.09
C ALA A 22 -13.96 10.25 -2.33
N GLN A 23 -13.38 10.04 -3.51
CA GLN A 23 -14.15 9.71 -4.72
C GLN A 23 -14.87 8.37 -4.56
N ALA A 24 -14.16 7.31 -4.14
CA ALA A 24 -14.75 6.00 -3.89
C ALA A 24 -15.89 6.05 -2.86
N ALA A 25 -15.72 6.82 -1.77
CA ALA A 25 -16.75 7.01 -0.75
C ALA A 25 -18.03 7.65 -1.33
N ARG A 26 -17.86 8.70 -2.15
CA ARG A 26 -18.99 9.37 -2.82
C ARG A 26 -19.69 8.46 -3.84
N SER A 27 -18.97 7.51 -4.42
CA SER A 27 -19.51 6.47 -5.29
C SER A 27 -20.16 5.30 -4.53
N GLY A 28 -20.21 5.35 -3.20
CA GLY A 28 -20.83 4.31 -2.38
C GLY A 28 -19.92 3.11 -2.06
N CYS A 29 -18.63 3.17 -2.38
CA CYS A 29 -17.69 2.10 -2.02
C CYS A 29 -17.42 2.09 -0.51
N TYR A 30 -17.30 0.87 0.06
CA TYR A 30 -16.90 0.69 1.46
C TYR A 30 -15.61 1.45 1.79
N GLN A 31 -15.59 2.10 2.96
CA GLN A 31 -14.42 2.80 3.48
C GLN A 31 -13.92 2.12 4.75
N SER A 32 -12.65 1.70 4.73
CA SER A 32 -11.99 1.28 5.97
C SER A 32 -11.88 2.48 6.91
N PRO A 33 -12.26 2.34 8.20
CA PRO A 33 -12.14 3.41 9.18
C PRO A 33 -10.69 3.72 9.56
N GLN A 34 -9.73 2.85 9.20
CA GLN A 34 -8.33 3.07 9.50
C GLN A 34 -7.74 4.18 8.61
N PRO A 35 -6.84 5.02 9.16
CA PRO A 35 -6.07 5.97 8.38
C PRO A 35 -5.25 5.29 7.28
N PHE A 36 -4.88 6.06 6.26
CA PHE A 36 -3.97 5.57 5.24
C PHE A 36 -2.53 5.54 5.78
N HIS A 37 -2.00 4.32 5.95
CA HIS A 37 -0.60 4.06 6.27
C HIS A 37 0.09 3.53 5.01
N PRO A 38 0.84 4.37 4.24
CA PRO A 38 1.44 3.95 2.98
C PRO A 38 2.51 2.88 3.21
N HIS A 39 2.32 1.71 2.61
CA HIS A 39 3.21 0.57 2.78
C HIS A 39 3.17 -0.36 1.56
N ILE A 40 4.23 -1.13 1.38
CA ILE A 40 4.34 -2.27 0.47
C ILE A 40 4.42 -3.52 1.34
N THR A 41 3.47 -4.43 1.18
CA THR A 41 3.53 -5.72 1.90
C THR A 41 4.64 -6.58 1.32
N LEU A 42 5.56 -7.05 2.18
CA LEU A 42 6.64 -7.96 1.80
C LEU A 42 6.30 -9.41 2.11
N LEU A 43 5.74 -9.67 3.31
CA LEU A 43 5.35 -11.00 3.76
C LEU A 43 3.91 -11.00 4.28
N ARG A 44 3.14 -12.01 3.85
CA ARG A 44 1.82 -12.35 4.38
C ARG A 44 1.95 -13.53 5.34
N ASP A 45 0.92 -13.75 6.16
CA ASP A 45 0.88 -14.85 7.14
C ASP A 45 2.06 -14.89 8.12
N ALA A 46 2.67 -13.73 8.37
CA ALA A 46 3.70 -13.53 9.39
C ALA A 46 3.05 -13.52 10.79
N GLY A 47 2.63 -14.70 11.26
CA GLY A 47 2.00 -14.91 12.57
C GLY A 47 2.98 -14.99 13.75
N GLN A 48 4.29 -14.98 13.47
CA GLN A 48 5.36 -14.95 14.45
C GLN A 48 6.20 -13.68 14.25
N ALA A 49 6.83 -13.22 15.32
CA ALA A 49 7.74 -12.09 15.24
C ALA A 49 8.94 -12.43 14.34
N VAL A 50 9.26 -11.53 13.40
CA VAL A 50 10.39 -11.67 12.48
C VAL A 50 11.41 -10.58 12.82
N ALA A 51 12.69 -10.94 12.87
CA ALA A 51 13.76 -9.96 13.05
C ALA A 51 13.76 -8.97 11.88
N ILE A 52 13.62 -7.69 12.18
CA ILE A 52 13.69 -6.61 11.18
C ILE A 52 15.15 -6.17 11.04
N PRO A 53 15.67 -6.03 9.81
CA PRO A 53 17.03 -5.54 9.60
C PRO A 53 17.28 -4.19 10.27
N PRO A 54 18.54 -3.89 10.63
CA PRO A 54 18.88 -2.60 11.22
C PRO A 54 18.52 -1.44 10.27
N PRO A 55 18.33 -0.23 10.81
CA PRO A 55 18.10 0.98 10.00
C PRO A 55 19.23 1.20 8.98
N GLY A 56 18.92 1.83 7.85
CA GLY A 56 19.91 2.19 6.82
C GLY A 56 19.50 1.80 5.40
N PHE A 57 18.51 0.93 5.26
CA PHE A 57 17.86 0.69 3.98
C PHE A 57 17.22 1.98 3.44
N HIS A 58 17.57 2.35 2.21
CA HIS A 58 17.08 3.56 1.55
C HIS A 58 16.93 3.32 0.04
N TRP A 59 15.71 3.01 -0.38
CA TRP A 59 15.31 3.13 -1.78
C TRP A 59 14.59 4.46 -2.00
N SER A 60 15.08 5.22 -2.96
CA SER A 60 14.47 6.46 -3.41
C SER A 60 14.31 6.41 -4.92
N PHE A 61 13.11 6.75 -5.38
CA PHE A 61 12.77 6.82 -6.79
C PHE A 61 11.64 7.83 -6.98
N GLN A 62 11.54 8.38 -8.18
CA GLN A 62 10.46 9.28 -8.55
C GLN A 62 9.21 8.47 -8.93
N VAL A 63 8.07 8.83 -8.34
CA VAL A 63 6.76 8.29 -8.72
C VAL A 63 6.14 9.24 -9.74
N ASN A 64 5.89 8.75 -10.97
CA ASN A 64 5.36 9.56 -12.07
C ASN A 64 3.86 9.33 -12.30
N GLU A 65 3.35 8.17 -11.92
CA GLU A 65 1.98 7.74 -12.22
C GLU A 65 1.43 6.82 -11.13
N PHE A 66 0.11 6.64 -11.16
CA PHE A 66 -0.60 5.61 -10.42
C PHE A 66 -1.51 4.86 -11.39
N ALA A 67 -1.82 3.61 -11.08
CA ALA A 67 -2.65 2.76 -11.93
C ALA A 67 -3.83 2.18 -11.16
N LEU A 68 -4.91 1.90 -11.89
CA LEU A 68 -6.02 1.07 -11.42
C LEU A 68 -5.68 -0.38 -11.74
N TYR A 69 -5.88 -1.27 -10.77
CA TYR A 69 -5.66 -2.71 -10.95
C TYR A 69 -6.95 -3.47 -10.70
N GLU A 70 -7.17 -4.50 -11.51
CA GLU A 70 -8.19 -5.52 -11.26
C GLU A 70 -7.51 -6.84 -10.86
N PRO A 71 -7.61 -7.27 -9.59
CA PRO A 71 -6.99 -8.51 -9.17
C PRO A 71 -7.79 -9.71 -9.68
N ALA A 72 -7.11 -10.62 -10.39
CA ALA A 72 -7.66 -11.92 -10.78
C ALA A 72 -6.95 -13.04 -10.02
N PHE A 73 -7.67 -14.09 -9.63
CA PHE A 73 -7.05 -15.28 -9.03
C PHE A 73 -6.83 -16.33 -10.12
N VAL A 74 -5.58 -16.53 -10.51
CA VAL A 74 -5.20 -17.43 -11.60
C VAL A 74 -4.22 -18.45 -11.06
N GLN A 75 -4.53 -19.75 -11.22
CA GLN A 75 -3.67 -20.85 -10.76
C GLN A 75 -3.25 -20.73 -9.29
N GLY A 76 -4.18 -20.34 -8.42
CA GLY A 76 -3.93 -20.23 -6.98
C GLY A 76 -3.12 -19.00 -6.55
N ARG A 77 -2.89 -18.03 -7.44
CA ARG A 77 -2.15 -16.80 -7.13
C ARG A 77 -2.93 -15.55 -7.56
N PRO A 78 -2.86 -14.46 -6.79
CA PRO A 78 -3.37 -13.18 -7.25
C PRO A 78 -2.47 -12.67 -8.38
N ARG A 79 -3.10 -12.28 -9.49
CA ARG A 79 -2.48 -11.59 -10.61
C ARG A 79 -3.06 -10.18 -10.67
N TYR A 80 -2.16 -9.21 -10.77
CA TYR A 80 -2.49 -7.80 -10.94
C TYR A 80 -2.22 -7.45 -12.41
N THR A 81 -3.28 -7.16 -13.14
CA THR A 81 -3.25 -6.68 -14.53
C THR A 81 -3.70 -5.24 -14.59
#